data_AF-A0AA51L6N7-F1
#
_entry.id   AF-A0AA51L6N7-F1
#
_cell.length_a   1.000
_cell.length_b   1.000
_cell.length_c   1.000
_cell.angle_alpha   90.00
_cell.angle_beta   90.00
_cell.angle_gamma   90.00
#
_symmetry.space_group_name_H-M   'P 1'
#
loop_
_entity.id
_entity.type
_entity.pdbx_description
1 polymer ?
#
loop_
_entity_poly.entity_id
_entity_poly.type
_entity_poly.pdbx_seq_one_letter_code
_entity_poly.pdbx_strand_id
1 'polypeptide(L)'
;MVTLCYFFTFVLLIMLTAFFDMRLFEYSIWEALKNLLYTEIAVGRLIVLIGAVIGLSFSMVADIRLYLKKKKSRQEKGNQA
;
A
#
# COMPACT_ATOMS: atom_id res chain seq x y z
N MET A 1 -6.64 2.70 -11.29
CA MET A 1 -7.23 2.53 -9.96
C MET A 1 -6.17 2.88 -8.95
N VAL A 2 -6.47 3.80 -8.04
CA VAL A 2 -5.49 4.35 -7.09
C VAL A 2 -4.99 3.25 -6.14
N THR A 3 -5.81 2.25 -5.90
CA THR A 3 -5.53 1.02 -5.15
C THR A 3 -4.39 0.20 -5.74
N LEU A 4 -4.37 -0.01 -7.06
CA LEU A 4 -3.29 -0.73 -7.74
C LEU A 4 -1.94 -0.01 -7.64
N CYS A 5 -1.93 1.32 -7.82
CA CYS A 5 -0.71 2.11 -7.62
C CYS A 5 -0.22 2.00 -6.18
N TYR A 6 -1.11 2.17 -5.20
CA TYR A 6 -0.76 2.04 -3.78
C TYR A 6 -0.14 0.67 -3.48
N PHE A 7 -0.73 -0.41 -3.99
CA PHE A 7 -0.22 -1.76 -3.79
C PHE A 7 1.18 -1.93 -4.38
N PHE A 8 1.40 -1.47 -5.62
CA PHE A 8 2.71 -1.52 -6.25
C PHE A 8 3.76 -0.71 -5.49
N THR A 9 3.43 0.51 -5.06
CA THR A 9 4.35 1.35 -4.28
C THR A 9 4.69 0.68 -2.95
N PHE A 10 3.71 0.09 -2.27
CA PHE A 10 3.92 -0.59 -1.00
C PHE A 10 4.81 -1.83 -1.15
N VAL A 11 4.55 -2.66 -2.17
CA VAL A 11 5.39 -3.84 -2.48
C VAL A 11 6.81 -3.42 -2.86
N LEU A 12 6.98 -2.39 -3.67
CA LEU A 12 8.30 -1.85 -4.04
C LEU A 12 9.07 -1.34 -2.83
N LEU A 13 8.40 -0.64 -1.91
CA LEU A 13 9.02 -0.17 -0.67
C LEU A 13 9.47 -1.33 0.21
N ILE A 14 8.64 -2.35 0.42
CA ILE A 14 9.02 -3.56 1.17
C ILE A 14 10.21 -4.26 0.51
N MET A 15 10.19 -4.40 -0.82
CA MET A 15 11.26 -5.06 -1.56
C MET A 15 12.58 -4.28 -1.45
N LEU A 16 12.50 -2.95 -1.51
CA LEU A 16 13.66 -2.07 -1.35
C LEU A 16 14.22 -2.15 0.08
N THR A 17 13.35 -2.14 1.10
CA THR A 17 13.77 -2.30 2.50
C THR A 17 14.42 -3.67 2.73
N ALA A 18 13.84 -4.75 2.20
CA ALA A 18 14.44 -6.08 2.28
C ALA A 18 15.79 -6.15 1.56
N PHE A 19 15.95 -5.45 0.43
CA PHE A 19 17.22 -5.36 -0.29
C PHE A 19 18.28 -4.60 0.52
N PHE A 20 17.90 -3.50 1.18
CA PHE A 20 18.78 -2.80 2.12
C PHE A 20 19.20 -3.70 3.28
N ASP A 21 18.25 -4.42 3.91
CA ASP A 21 18.55 -5.35 5.00
C ASP A 21 19.51 -6.46 4.59
N MET A 22 19.34 -7.04 3.38
CA MET A 22 20.31 -8.00 2.84
C MET A 22 21.71 -7.42 2.73
N ARG A 23 21.81 -6.18 2.23
CA ARG A 23 23.11 -5.54 1.98
C ARG A 23 23.82 -5.12 3.26
N LEU A 24 23.07 -4.82 4.31
CA LEU A 24 23.57 -4.29 5.57
C LEU A 24 23.87 -5.39 6.59
N PHE A 25 23.15 -6.52 6.52
CA PHE A 25 23.25 -7.61 7.51
C PHE A 25 23.62 -9.00 6.92
N GLU A 26 23.92 -9.11 5.62
CA GLU A 26 24.25 -10.38 4.91
C GLU A 26 23.20 -11.49 5.04
N TYR A 27 21.95 -11.16 5.36
CA TYR A 27 20.86 -12.13 5.43
C TYR A 27 20.31 -12.50 4.04
N SER A 28 19.73 -13.70 3.90
CA SER A 28 19.00 -14.10 2.70
C SER A 28 17.67 -13.33 2.57
N ILE A 29 17.13 -13.13 1.36
CA ILE A 29 15.85 -12.40 1.11
C ILE A 29 14.72 -12.87 2.04
N TRP A 30 14.62 -14.18 2.24
CA TRP A 30 13.58 -14.78 3.07
C TRP A 30 13.78 -14.53 4.57
N GLU A 31 15.04 -14.50 5.01
CA GLU A 31 15.41 -14.16 6.38
C GLU A 31 15.23 -12.68 6.64
N ALA A 32 15.63 -11.80 5.72
CA ALA A 32 15.37 -10.37 5.82
C ALA A 32 13.86 -10.09 5.93
N LEU A 33 13.02 -10.74 5.11
CA LEU A 33 11.56 -10.54 5.16
C LEU A 33 10.93 -11.05 6.47
N LYS A 34 11.37 -12.23 6.95
CA LYS A 34 10.93 -12.76 8.25
C LYS A 34 11.42 -11.88 9.38
N ASN A 35 12.67 -11.45 9.35
CA ASN A 35 13.30 -10.68 10.40
C ASN A 35 12.77 -9.25 10.45
N LEU A 36 12.36 -8.66 9.32
CA LEU A 36 11.65 -7.38 9.28
C LEU A 36 10.31 -7.49 10.03
N LEU A 37 9.51 -8.50 9.69
CA LEU A 37 8.23 -8.77 10.37
C LEU A 37 8.41 -9.12 11.85
N TYR A 38 9.40 -9.95 12.18
CA TYR A 38 9.68 -10.35 13.56
C TYR A 38 10.24 -9.20 14.39
N THR A 39 11.13 -8.38 13.83
CA THR A 39 11.70 -7.21 14.49
C THR A 39 10.64 -6.13 14.68
N GLU A 40 9.74 -5.93 13.73
CA GLU A 40 8.60 -5.02 13.91
C GLU A 40 7.69 -5.44 15.07
N ILE A 41 7.39 -6.74 15.18
CA ILE A 41 6.55 -7.30 16.25
C ILE A 41 7.29 -7.31 17.59
N ALA A 42 8.58 -7.65 17.60
CA ALA A 42 9.41 -7.73 18.81
C ALA A 42 9.75 -6.36 19.40
N VAL A 43 9.89 -5.33 18.56
CA VAL A 43 10.12 -3.93 18.99
C VAL A 43 8.79 -3.19 19.27
N GLY A 44 7.64 -3.83 18.99
CA GLY A 44 6.30 -3.26 19.22
C GLY A 44 5.94 -2.08 18.30
N ARG A 45 6.71 -1.86 17.23
CA ARG A 45 6.48 -0.79 16.25
C ARG A 45 5.67 -1.34 15.08
N LEU A 46 4.35 -1.32 15.22
CA LEU A 46 3.37 -1.67 14.16
C LEU A 46 3.30 -0.63 13.02
N ILE A 47 4.40 0.04 12.68
CA ILE A 47 4.39 1.20 11.79
C ILE A 47 4.08 0.79 10.35
N VAL A 48 4.68 -0.30 9.85
CA VAL A 48 4.38 -0.78 8.49
C VAL A 48 2.96 -1.32 8.42
N LEU A 49 2.49 -2.00 9.46
CA LEU A 49 1.15 -2.61 9.51
C LEU A 49 0.05 -1.53 9.62
N ILE A 50 0.24 -0.53 10.48
CA ILE A 50 -0.66 0.63 10.59
C ILE A 50 -0.62 1.47 9.31
N GLY A 51 0.57 1.72 8.76
CA GLY A 51 0.75 2.44 7.49
C GLY A 51 0.08 1.72 6.32
N ALA A 52 0.15 0.39 6.29
CA ALA A 52 -0.53 -0.45 5.31
C ALA A 52 -2.05 -0.29 5.42
N VAL A 53 -2.61 -0.41 6.62
CA VAL A 53 -4.07 -0.30 6.85
C VAL A 53 -4.59 1.10 6.52
N ILE A 54 -3.88 2.15 6.95
CA ILE A 54 -4.27 3.54 6.67
C ILE A 54 -4.19 3.82 5.17
N GLY A 55 -3.11 3.43 4.51
CA GLY A 55 -2.95 3.68 3.08
C GLY A 55 -3.93 2.88 2.21
N LEU A 56 -4.26 1.63 2.60
CA LEU A 56 -5.33 0.86 1.96
C LEU A 56 -6.69 1.55 2.12
N SER A 57 -7.00 2.02 3.32
CA SER A 57 -8.26 2.71 3.62
C SER A 57 -8.41 3.99 2.79
N PHE A 58 -7.36 4.82 2.73
CA PHE A 58 -7.36 6.05 1.91
C PHE A 58 -7.47 5.75 0.42
N SER A 59 -6.76 4.73 -0.06
CA SER A 59 -6.76 4.36 -1.46
C SER A 59 -8.12 3.80 -1.91
N MET A 60 -8.77 3.00 -1.05
CA MET A 60 -10.12 2.49 -1.29
C MET A 60 -11.16 3.63 -1.32
N VAL A 61 -11.06 4.59 -0.40
CA VAL A 61 -11.92 5.79 -0.39
C VAL A 61 -11.71 6.62 -1.66
N ALA A 62 -10.47 6.76 -2.14
CA ALA A 62 -10.15 7.48 -3.36
C ALA A 62 -10.77 6.82 -4.61
N ASP A 63 -10.67 5.49 -4.74
CA ASP A 63 -11.29 4.74 -5.83
C ASP A 63 -12.82 4.84 -5.78
N ILE A 64 -13.43 4.74 -4.59
CA ILE A 64 -14.89 4.90 -4.40
C ILE A 64 -15.34 6.30 -4.82
N ARG A 65 -14.61 7.36 -4.40
CA ARG A 65 -14.89 8.74 -4.81
C ARG A 65 -14.78 8.92 -6.33
N LEU A 66 -13.75 8.34 -6.95
CA LEU A 66 -13.54 8.41 -8.39
C LEU A 66 -14.69 7.73 -9.15
N TYR A 67 -15.14 6.58 -8.66
CA TYR A 67 -16.26 5.83 -9.23
C TYR A 67 -17.59 6.60 -9.12
N LEU A 68 -17.88 7.17 -7.95
CA LEU A 68 -19.06 8.01 -7.71
C LEU A 68 -19.08 9.27 -8.60
N LYS A 69 -17.94 9.95 -8.77
CA LYS A 69 -17.82 11.10 -9.69
C LYS A 69 -18.11 10.69 -11.14
N LYS A 70 -17.56 9.57 -11.61
CA LYS A 70 -17.82 9.06 -12.96
C LYS A 70 -19.31 8.75 -13.18
N LYS A 71 -19.98 8.20 -12.18
CA LYS A 71 -21.43 7.90 -12.24
C LYS A 71 -22.25 9.18 -12.32
N LYS A 72 -21.94 10.21 -11.52
CA LYS A 72 -22.64 11.50 -11.52
C LYS A 72 -22.47 12.27 -12.84
N SER A 73 -21.25 12.34 -13.39
CA SER A 73 -20.99 13.00 -14.67
C SER A 73 -21.68 12.31 -15.87
N ARG A 74 -21.96 11.00 -15.77
CA ARG A 74 -22.72 10.27 -16.81
C ARG A 74 -24.22 10.55 -16.74
N GLN A 75 -24.74 10.84 -15.54
CA GLN A 75 -26.14 11.19 -15.31
C GLN A 75 -26.45 12.62 -15.75
N GLU A 76 -25.56 13.59 -15.48
CA GLU A 76 -25.71 14.98 -15.95
C GLU A 76 -25.69 15.09 -17.48
N LYS A 77 -24.89 14.27 -18.18
CA LYS A 77 -24.88 14.24 -19.65
C LYS A 77 -26.12 13.59 -20.28
N GLY A 78 -26.85 12.76 -19.53
CA GLY A 78 -28.10 12.14 -20.01
C GLY A 78 -29.35 12.98 -19.77
N ASN A 79 -29.27 14.01 -18.90
CA ASN A 79 -30.37 14.93 -18.61
C ASN A 79 -30.27 16.25 -19.41
N GLN A 80 -29.27 16.36 -20.29
CA GLN A 80 -29.07 17.47 -21.24
C GLN A 80 -29.30 17.04 -22.71
N ALA A 81 -29.81 15.81 -22.93
CA ALA A 81 -30.27 15.31 -24.21
C ALA A 81 -31.79 15.07 -24.13
#